data_AF-H1Z0P4-F1
#
_entry.id   AF-H1Z0P4-F1
#
_cell.length_a   1.000
_cell.length_b   1.000
_cell.length_c   1.000
_cell.angle_alpha   90.00
_cell.angle_beta   90.00
_cell.angle_gamma   90.00
#
_symmetry.space_group_name_H-M   'P 1'
#
loop_
_entity.id
_entity.type
_entity.pdbx_description
1 polymer ?
#
loop_
_entity_poly.entity_id
_entity_poly.type
_entity_poly.pdbx_seq_one_letter_code
_entity_poly.pdbx_strand_id
1 'polypeptide(L)' 'MSGFLIIAEKGDDKYFPYSPGLLGRVANGKTCEEAEENMHGAIAFHTEGLK' A
#
# COMPACT_ATOMS: atom_id res chain seq x y z
N MET A 1 -15.31 -4.75 -9.07
CA MET A 1 -14.12 -4.51 -8.22
C MET A 1 -14.17 -3.06 -7.77
N SER A 2 -14.26 -2.81 -6.46
CA SER A 2 -13.96 -1.48 -5.92
C SER A 2 -12.45 -1.30 -5.96
N GLY A 3 -11.96 -0.29 -6.69
CA GLY A 3 -10.57 0.13 -6.58
C GLY A 3 -10.29 0.72 -5.19
N PHE A 4 -9.03 0.73 -4.79
CA PHE A 4 -8.58 1.37 -3.56
C PHE A 4 -7.79 2.63 -3.91
N LEU A 5 -7.95 3.69 -3.12
CA LEU A 5 -7.05 4.84 -3.20
C LEU A 5 -5.80 4.54 -2.38
N ILE A 6 -4.63 4.63 -3.01
CA ILE A 6 -3.33 4.59 -2.34
C ILE A 6 -2.74 6.00 -2.40
N ILE A 7 -2.38 6.54 -1.24
CA ILE A 7 -1.65 7.80 -1.12
C ILE A 7 -0.23 7.45 -0.70
N ALA A 8 0.76 7.85 -1.50
CA ALA A 8 2.18 7.62 -1.21
C ALA A 8 2.85 8.94 -0.80
N GLU A 9 3.16 9.08 0.49
CA GLU A 9 3.86 10.26 1.00
C GLU A 9 5.37 10.10 0.86
N LYS A 10 6.04 11.08 0.26
CA LYS A 10 7.49 11.10 0.17
C LYS A 10 8.08 11.56 1.51
N GLY A 11 8.85 10.68 2.17
CA GLY A 11 9.80 11.08 3.20
C GLY A 11 11.23 11.06 2.66
N ASP A 12 12.22 11.29 3.53
CA ASP A 12 13.62 11.52 3.16
C ASP A 12 14.13 10.54 2.08
N ASP A 13 14.12 9.24 2.36
CA ASP A 13 14.70 8.23 1.44
C ASP A 13 13.69 7.27 0.82
N LYS A 14 12.42 7.32 1.25
CA LYS A 14 11.39 6.37 0.83
C LYS A 14 10.00 6.99 0.80
N TYR A 15 9.10 6.27 0.15
CA TYR A 15 7.68 6.54 0.11
C TYR A 15 6.97 5.70 1.16
N PHE A 16 6.02 6.35 1.82
CA PHE A 16 5.17 5.78 2.87
C PHE A 16 3.74 5.73 2.33
N PRO A 17 3.31 4.59 1.78
CA PRO A 17 1.97 4.47 1.27
C PRO A 17 0.97 4.10 2.37
N TYR A 18 -0.24 4.62 2.22
CA TYR A 18 -1.40 4.26 3.02
C TYR A 18 -2.68 4.35 2.19
N SER A 19 -3.72 3.66 2.63
CA SER A 19 -5.06 3.78 2.04
C SER A 19 -6.05 4.25 3.11
N PRO A 20 -6.68 5.43 2.96
CA PRO A 20 -7.66 5.93 3.93
C PRO A 20 -8.84 4.97 4.17
N GLY A 21 -9.19 4.16 3.16
CA GLY A 21 -10.27 3.18 3.22
C GLY A 21 -9.85 1.82 3.81
N LEU A 22 -8.55 1.61 4.07
CA LEU A 22 -8.02 0.35 4.61
C LEU A 22 -7.17 0.65 5.86
N LEU A 23 -7.71 0.35 7.04
CA LEU A 23 -6.98 0.52 8.30
C LEU A 23 -5.79 -0.45 8.37
N GLY A 24 -4.60 0.07 8.71
CA GLY A 24 -3.48 -0.74 9.22
C GLY A 24 -2.55 -1.39 8.19
N ARG A 25 -2.40 -0.82 6.98
CA ARG A 25 -1.48 -1.37 5.97
C ARG A 25 -0.50 -0.32 5.49
N VAL A 26 0.79 -0.54 5.77
CA VAL A 26 1.90 0.32 5.36
C VAL A 26 2.93 -0.56 4.67
N ALA A 27 3.19 -0.31 3.40
CA ALA A 27 4.11 -1.10 2.59
C ALA A 27 5.07 -0.18 1.84
N ASN A 28 6.09 0.34 2.54
CA ASN A 28 7.00 1.36 2.02
C ASN A 28 7.75 0.90 0.75
N GLY A 29 8.19 1.86 -0.07
CA GLY A 29 9.05 1.62 -1.24
C GLY A 29 10.03 2.78 -1.45
N LYS A 30 11.15 2.56 -2.15
CA LYS A 30 12.12 3.62 -2.47
C LYS A 30 11.61 4.54 -3.59
N THR A 31 10.74 4.03 -4.46
CA THR A 31 10.02 4.80 -5.48
C THR A 31 8.51 4.75 -5.24
N CYS A 32 7.76 5.61 -5.94
CA CYS A 32 6.30 5.56 -5.92
C CYS A 32 5.79 4.21 -6.46
N GLU A 33 6.37 3.71 -7.55
CA GLU A 33 5.98 2.44 -8.16
C GLU A 33 6.22 1.26 -7.20
N GLU A 34 7.37 1.22 -6.52
CA GLU A 34 7.66 0.17 -5.53
C GLU A 34 6.66 0.21 -4.37
N ALA A 35 6.31 1.41 -3.90
CA ALA A 35 5.32 1.59 -2.84
C ALA A 35 3.91 1.13 -3.27
N GLU A 36 3.54 1.37 -4.52
CA GLU A 36 2.28 0.89 -5.12
C GLU A 36 2.25 -0.65 -5.22
N GLU A 37 3.29 -1.26 -5.81
CA GLU A 37 3.42 -2.72 -5.94
C GLU A 37 3.38 -3.42 -4.59
N ASN A 38 4.11 -2.89 -3.61
CA ASN A 38 4.14 -3.41 -2.24
C ASN A 38 2.75 -3.32 -1.59
N MET A 39 1.99 -2.24 -1.83
CA MET A 39 0.61 -2.11 -1.34
C MET A 39 -0.33 -3.12 -1.99
N HIS A 40 -0.22 -3.36 -3.30
CA HIS A 40 -1.03 -4.38 -3.98
C HIS A 40 -0.78 -5.78 -3.40
N GLY A 41 0.49 -6.16 -3.24
CA GLY A 41 0.87 -7.43 -2.62
C GLY A 41 0.36 -7.55 -1.19
N ALA A 42 0.51 -6.48 -0.39
CA ALA A 42 0.04 -6.47 0.99
C ALA A 42 -1.48 -6.61 1.08
N ILE A 43 -2.26 -5.93 0.21
CA ILE A 43 -3.72 -6.04 0.20
C ILE A 43 -4.14 -7.47 -0.17
N ALA A 44 -3.56 -8.02 -1.24
CA ALA A 44 -3.83 -9.38 -1.69
C ALA A 44 -3.61 -10.40 -0.58
N PHE A 45 -2.42 -10.37 0.05
CA PHE A 45 -2.07 -11.28 1.14
C PHE A 45 -3.09 -11.27 2.29
N HIS A 46 -3.57 -10.10 2.70
CA HIS A 46 -4.57 -10.03 3.77
C HIS A 46 -5.95 -10.45 3.34
N THR A 47 -6.39 -10.11 2.13
CA THR A 47 -7.65 -10.62 1.60
C THR A 47 -7.64 -12.14 1.43
N GLU A 48 -6.50 -12.74 1.13
CA GLU A 48 -6.32 -14.19 1.10
C GLU A 48 -6.35 -14.80 2.51
N GLY A 49 -5.71 -14.17 3.49
CA GLY A 49 -5.74 -14.63 4.89
C GLY A 49 -7.10 -14.49 5.59
N LEU A 50 -8.06 -13.77 4.99
CA LEU A 50 -9.45 -13.66 5.47
C LEU A 50 -10.39 -14.70 4.84
N LYS A 51 -9.93 -15.47 3.84
CA LYS A 51 -10.71 -16.56 3.22
C LYS A 51 -10.69 -17.84 4.04
#